data_AF-K5WA90-F1
#
_entry.id   AF-K5WA90-F1
#
_cell.length_a   1.000
_cell.length_b   1.000
_cell.length_c   1.000
_cell.angle_alpha   90.00
_cell.angle_beta   90.00
_cell.angle_gamma   90.00
#
_symmetry.space_group_name_H-M   'P 1'
#
loop_
_entity.id
_entity.type
_entity.pdbx_description
1 polymer ?
#
loop_
_entity_poly.entity_id
_entity_poly.type
_entity_poly.pdbx_seq_one_letter_code
_entity_poly.pdbx_strand_id
1 'polypeptide(L)'
;MLQPSQYLHRPWPKHFNTIDSVRFLSWDLALKATPLGWEAEEAATLHYIRLHTTIPVPGVYAQADGHGSRYLLMDRVEGENLELAWHHLNDEQRDAIAEQLQDYVFQLRALPPMHGLRVCAVNGGALRDSRITSTGKIGPFADEAEFNDFIVPMAESFICTEILEETRRRMRDNHQVVFTHGDLAPRNILVKGSQIVAVLDWAQAGWLPEHWELVKAM
;
A
#
# COMPACT_ATOMS: atom_id res chain seq x y z
N MET A 1 7.29 -35.77 14.64
CA MET A 1 7.82 -34.51 15.21
C MET A 1 8.84 -33.97 14.24
N LEU A 2 8.51 -32.92 13.49
CA LEU A 2 9.41 -32.29 12.52
C LEU A 2 10.18 -31.15 13.21
N GLN A 3 11.45 -30.98 12.87
CA GLN A 3 12.36 -30.06 13.56
C GLN A 3 12.01 -28.56 13.31
N PRO A 4 12.25 -27.65 14.28
CA PRO A 4 11.92 -26.22 14.17
C PRO A 4 12.67 -25.42 13.11
N SER A 5 13.68 -26.00 12.42
CA SER A 5 14.62 -25.26 11.57
C SER A 5 14.13 -24.99 10.14
N GLN A 6 13.02 -25.59 9.69
CA GLN A 6 12.54 -25.46 8.31
C GLN A 6 11.62 -24.25 8.06
N TYR A 7 11.16 -23.55 9.11
CA TYR A 7 10.29 -22.36 9.00
C TYR A 7 11.05 -21.02 8.99
N LEU A 8 12.38 -21.06 9.19
CA LEU A 8 13.24 -19.87 9.22
C LEU A 8 13.60 -19.31 7.84
N HIS A 9 13.22 -20.00 6.74
CA HIS A 9 13.79 -19.74 5.42
C HIS A 9 12.79 -19.54 4.28
N ARG A 10 11.51 -19.27 4.55
CA ARG A 10 10.64 -18.70 3.51
C ARG A 10 10.66 -17.18 3.62
N PRO A 11 11.53 -16.49 2.86
CA PRO A 11 11.46 -15.04 2.81
C PRO A 11 10.11 -14.65 2.23
N TRP A 12 9.53 -13.58 2.76
CA TRP A 12 8.61 -12.77 1.99
C TRP A 12 9.27 -12.47 0.63
N PRO A 13 8.56 -12.57 -0.51
CA PRO A 13 9.18 -12.41 -1.82
C PRO A 13 10.00 -11.13 -1.88
N LYS A 14 11.22 -11.24 -2.41
CA LYS A 14 12.24 -10.17 -2.49
C LYS A 14 11.87 -9.06 -3.49
N HIS A 15 10.60 -8.88 -3.80
CA HIS A 15 10.10 -7.82 -4.67
C HIS A 15 9.42 -6.70 -3.86
N PHE A 16 9.88 -6.47 -2.62
CA PHE A 16 9.63 -5.20 -1.96
C PHE A 16 10.18 -4.06 -2.82
N ASN A 17 9.49 -2.92 -2.81
CA ASN A 17 10.08 -1.62 -3.14
C ASN A 17 11.53 -1.62 -2.62
N THR A 18 12.51 -1.40 -3.49
CA THR A 18 13.97 -1.56 -3.25
C THR A 18 14.56 -0.74 -2.10
N ILE A 19 13.71 0.02 -1.41
CA ILE A 19 14.02 0.98 -0.36
C ILE A 19 13.84 0.34 1.02
N ASP A 20 12.87 -0.56 1.19
CA ASP A 20 12.56 -1.16 2.50
C ASP A 20 13.29 -2.48 2.70
N SER A 21 13.74 -2.72 3.92
CA SER A 21 14.30 -4.02 4.32
C SER A 21 13.47 -4.64 5.43
N VAL A 22 13.16 -5.93 5.32
CA VAL A 22 12.39 -6.67 6.33
C VAL A 22 13.26 -7.79 6.90
N ARG A 23 13.31 -7.86 8.23
CA ARG A 23 13.96 -8.95 8.97
C ARG A 23 12.94 -9.70 9.80
N PHE A 24 12.92 -11.02 9.69
CA PHE A 24 12.11 -11.85 10.58
C PHE A 24 12.87 -12.13 11.86
N LEU A 25 12.18 -11.95 12.97
CA LEU A 25 12.68 -12.18 14.30
C LEU A 25 11.99 -13.42 14.87
N SER A 26 12.44 -13.85 16.05
CA SER A 26 11.74 -14.88 16.84
C SER A 26 10.33 -14.42 17.24
N TRP A 27 9.49 -15.38 17.65
CA TRP A 27 8.12 -15.14 18.14
C TRP A 27 7.18 -14.48 17.13
N ASP A 28 7.30 -14.87 15.86
CA ASP A 28 6.41 -14.38 14.79
C ASP A 28 6.39 -12.85 14.70
N LEU A 29 7.58 -12.24 14.78
CA LEU A 29 7.77 -10.80 14.61
C LEU A 29 8.54 -10.48 13.32
N ALA A 30 8.21 -9.34 12.72
CA ALA A 30 8.90 -8.75 11.61
C ALA A 30 9.35 -7.32 11.96
N LEU A 31 10.59 -6.99 11.61
CA LEU A 31 11.13 -5.65 11.71
C LEU A 31 11.33 -5.10 10.29
N LYS A 32 10.50 -4.13 9.90
CA LYS A 32 10.68 -3.36 8.66
C LYS A 32 11.55 -2.14 8.98
N ALA A 33 12.51 -1.85 8.11
CA ALA A 33 13.36 -0.68 8.19
C ALA A 33 13.32 0.09 6.87
N THR A 34 12.98 1.37 6.96
CA THR A 34 12.88 2.30 5.85
C THR A 34 13.87 3.44 6.09
N PRO A 35 14.78 3.76 5.14
CA PRO A 35 15.68 4.90 5.29
C PRO A 35 14.92 6.21 5.55
N LEU A 36 15.48 7.08 6.39
CA LEU A 36 14.92 8.42 6.61
C LEU A 36 14.95 9.23 5.30
N GLY A 37 13.95 10.07 5.09
CA GLY A 37 13.62 10.70 3.81
C GLY A 37 12.64 9.91 2.95
N TRP A 38 12.36 8.65 3.31
CA TRP A 38 11.48 7.73 2.58
C TRP A 38 10.37 7.15 3.46
N GLU A 39 10.35 7.52 4.74
CA GLU A 39 9.43 6.99 5.70
C GLU A 39 7.99 7.40 5.42
N ALA A 40 7.07 6.45 5.36
CA ALA A 40 5.65 6.73 5.28
C ALA A 40 4.97 6.67 6.66
N GLU A 41 3.69 6.98 6.70
CA GLU A 41 2.84 6.88 7.90
C GLU A 41 2.26 5.46 8.06
N GLU A 42 3.05 4.42 7.73
CA GLU A 42 2.58 3.04 7.64
C GLU A 42 2.06 2.51 8.98
N ALA A 43 2.72 2.83 10.10
CA ALA A 43 2.23 2.41 11.43
C ALA A 43 0.85 3.02 11.75
N ALA A 44 0.67 4.31 11.45
CA ALA A 44 -0.61 4.99 11.65
C ALA A 44 -1.68 4.41 10.71
N THR A 45 -1.32 4.11 9.46
CA THR A 45 -2.24 3.48 8.51
C THR A 45 -2.66 2.09 8.98
N LEU A 46 -1.71 1.21 9.34
CA LEU A 46 -2.02 -0.14 9.83
C LEU A 46 -2.96 -0.09 11.05
N HIS A 47 -2.69 0.83 11.99
CA HIS A 47 -3.55 1.03 13.14
C HIS A 47 -4.96 1.50 12.72
N TYR A 48 -5.03 2.47 11.81
CA TYR A 48 -6.30 2.99 11.30
C TYR A 48 -7.15 1.92 10.60
N ILE A 49 -6.55 1.15 9.68
CA ILE A 49 -7.21 0.06 8.96
C ILE A 49 -7.74 -1.02 9.91
N ARG A 50 -6.92 -1.41 10.89
CA ARG A 50 -7.30 -2.43 11.90
C ARG A 50 -8.48 -1.99 12.76
N LEU A 51 -8.64 -0.69 13.01
CA LEU A 51 -9.73 -0.17 13.83
C LEU A 51 -11.05 0.01 13.07
N HIS A 52 -11.00 0.21 11.75
CA HIS A 52 -12.15 0.66 10.97
C HIS A 52 -12.60 -0.31 9.87
N THR A 53 -11.86 -1.40 9.66
CA THR A 53 -12.19 -2.41 8.65
C THR A 53 -11.98 -3.81 9.21
N THR A 54 -12.42 -4.84 8.48
CA THR A 54 -12.11 -6.24 8.77
C THR A 54 -10.90 -6.74 7.98
N ILE A 55 -10.18 -5.85 7.30
CA ILE A 55 -9.03 -6.21 6.47
C ILE A 55 -7.93 -6.75 7.39
N PRO A 56 -7.43 -7.98 7.17
CA PRO A 56 -6.37 -8.52 8.00
C PRO A 56 -5.08 -7.77 7.71
N VAL A 57 -4.56 -7.07 8.70
CA VAL A 57 -3.29 -6.33 8.63
C VAL A 57 -2.39 -6.70 9.81
N PRO A 58 -1.05 -6.68 9.65
CA PRO A 58 -0.13 -6.90 10.77
C PRO A 58 -0.38 -5.95 11.93
N GLY A 59 -0.37 -6.48 13.16
CA GLY A 59 -0.38 -5.66 14.37
C GLY A 59 0.95 -4.94 14.55
N VAL A 60 0.89 -3.66 14.87
CA VAL A 60 2.06 -2.83 15.15
C VAL A 60 2.35 -2.83 16.65
N TYR A 61 3.59 -3.15 17.02
CA TYR A 61 4.06 -3.11 18.41
C TYR A 61 4.81 -1.82 18.74
N ALA A 62 5.65 -1.36 17.83
CA ALA A 62 6.47 -0.17 18.05
C ALA A 62 6.93 0.45 16.73
N GLN A 63 7.14 1.77 16.76
CA GLN A 63 7.84 2.53 15.73
C GLN A 63 8.93 3.37 16.40
N ALA A 64 10.12 3.39 15.80
CA ALA A 64 11.23 4.21 16.29
C ALA A 64 12.16 4.64 15.15
N ASP A 65 12.71 5.84 15.26
CA ASP A 65 13.73 6.35 14.33
C ASP A 65 15.12 6.15 14.95
N GLY A 66 16.08 5.67 14.15
CA GLY A 66 17.45 5.43 14.62
C GLY A 66 18.36 4.99 13.49
N HIS A 67 19.67 5.21 13.63
CA HIS A 67 20.69 4.75 12.66
C HIS A 67 20.39 5.08 11.18
N GLY A 68 19.73 6.22 10.91
CA GLY A 68 19.39 6.64 9.55
C GLY A 68 18.14 6.00 8.96
N SER A 69 17.37 5.24 9.75
CA SER A 69 16.12 4.59 9.31
C SER A 69 14.98 4.77 10.32
N ARG A 70 13.75 4.71 9.82
CA ARG A 70 12.56 4.39 10.60
C ARG A 70 12.40 2.89 10.69
N TYR A 71 12.18 2.38 11.88
CA TYR A 71 11.90 0.98 12.16
C TYR A 71 10.45 0.79 12.58
N LEU A 72 9.83 -0.25 12.04
CA LEU A 72 8.48 -0.69 12.38
C LEU A 72 8.53 -2.15 12.82
N LEU A 73 8.23 -2.39 14.10
CA LEU A 73 8.08 -3.73 14.67
C LEU A 73 6.61 -4.14 14.61
N MET A 74 6.34 -5.25 13.92
CA MET A 74 4.98 -5.72 13.68
C MET A 74 4.88 -7.26 13.68
N ASP A 75 3.65 -7.78 13.66
CA ASP A 75 3.38 -9.20 13.47
C ASP A 75 4.01 -9.71 12.17
N ARG A 76 4.69 -10.85 12.22
CA ARG A 76 5.00 -11.67 11.06
C ARG A 76 3.82 -12.62 10.85
N VAL A 77 2.96 -12.29 9.90
CA VAL A 77 1.84 -13.15 9.55
C VAL A 77 2.33 -14.34 8.74
N GLU A 78 1.90 -15.55 9.13
CA GLU A 78 2.15 -16.77 8.37
C GLU A 78 1.16 -16.89 7.21
N GLY A 79 1.67 -17.13 6.00
CA GLY A 79 0.86 -17.37 4.80
C GLY A 79 1.76 -17.54 3.58
N GLU A 80 1.17 -18.01 2.48
CA GLU A 80 1.82 -18.02 1.17
C GLU A 80 1.52 -16.73 0.43
N ASN A 81 2.50 -16.18 -0.28
CA ASN A 81 2.28 -14.98 -1.08
C ASN A 81 1.34 -15.27 -2.25
N LEU A 82 0.33 -14.42 -2.45
CA LEU A 82 -0.68 -14.66 -3.48
C LEU A 82 -0.09 -14.71 -4.89
N GLU A 83 0.94 -13.92 -5.20
CA GLU A 83 1.62 -13.96 -6.51
C GLU A 83 2.16 -15.36 -6.82
N LEU A 84 2.74 -16.03 -5.81
CA LEU A 84 3.26 -17.39 -5.95
C LEU A 84 2.14 -18.43 -5.89
N ALA A 85 1.17 -18.24 -4.99
CA ALA A 85 0.07 -19.16 -4.80
C ALA A 85 -0.86 -19.23 -6.03
N TRP A 86 -1.02 -18.12 -6.74
CA TRP A 86 -1.98 -17.96 -7.84
C TRP A 86 -1.93 -19.10 -8.86
N HIS A 87 -0.72 -19.58 -9.17
CA HIS A 87 -0.49 -20.62 -10.18
C HIS A 87 -1.00 -22.01 -9.78
N HIS A 88 -1.15 -22.30 -8.49
CA HIS A 88 -1.57 -23.62 -8.01
C HIS A 88 -2.95 -23.62 -7.32
N LEU A 89 -3.55 -22.44 -7.10
CA LEU A 89 -4.94 -22.31 -6.70
C LEU A 89 -5.89 -22.78 -7.82
N ASN A 90 -6.97 -23.46 -7.44
CA ASN A 90 -8.07 -23.76 -8.36
C ASN A 90 -8.99 -22.55 -8.56
N ASP A 91 -9.95 -22.66 -9.48
CA ASP A 91 -10.82 -21.55 -9.84
C ASP A 91 -11.72 -21.14 -8.66
N GLU A 92 -12.25 -22.09 -7.89
CA GLU A 92 -13.07 -21.78 -6.72
C GLU A 92 -12.29 -21.01 -5.64
N GLN A 93 -11.01 -21.32 -5.44
CA GLN A 93 -10.14 -20.61 -4.51
C GLN A 93 -9.81 -19.20 -5.00
N ARG A 94 -9.56 -19.03 -6.30
CA ARG A 94 -9.32 -17.72 -6.92
C ARG A 94 -10.54 -16.81 -6.81
N ASP A 95 -11.73 -17.36 -7.07
CA ASP A 95 -13.00 -16.64 -6.95
C ASP A 95 -13.23 -16.19 -5.51
N ALA A 96 -13.04 -17.08 -4.52
CA ALA A 96 -13.17 -16.73 -3.11
C ALA A 96 -12.18 -15.64 -2.67
N ILE A 97 -10.96 -15.62 -3.21
CA ILE A 97 -9.96 -14.56 -2.94
C ILE A 97 -10.39 -13.26 -3.60
N ALA A 98 -10.89 -13.30 -4.84
CA ALA A 98 -11.37 -12.13 -5.56
C ALA A 98 -12.58 -11.49 -4.84
N GLU A 99 -13.50 -12.29 -4.31
CA GLU A 99 -14.63 -11.82 -3.50
C GLU A 99 -14.15 -11.11 -2.22
N GLN A 100 -13.18 -11.67 -1.50
CA GLN A 100 -12.58 -11.01 -0.32
C GLN A 100 -11.89 -9.69 -0.69
N LEU A 101 -11.12 -9.65 -1.78
CA LEU A 101 -10.46 -8.41 -2.23
C LEU A 101 -11.49 -7.34 -2.62
N GLN A 102 -12.56 -7.74 -3.30
CA GLN A 102 -13.65 -6.85 -3.65
C GLN A 102 -14.29 -6.25 -2.40
N ASP A 103 -14.62 -7.08 -1.40
CA ASP A 103 -15.15 -6.63 -0.12
C ASP A 103 -14.19 -5.66 0.58
N TYR A 104 -12.88 -5.97 0.63
CA TYR A 104 -11.88 -5.10 1.23
C TYR A 104 -11.79 -3.74 0.54
N VAL A 105 -11.83 -3.70 -0.80
CA VAL A 105 -11.85 -2.43 -1.54
C VAL A 105 -13.13 -1.64 -1.22
N PHE A 106 -14.28 -2.30 -1.11
CA PHE A 106 -15.52 -1.62 -0.68
C PHE A 106 -15.40 -1.04 0.73
N GLN A 107 -14.81 -1.78 1.66
CA GLN A 107 -14.57 -1.28 3.02
C GLN A 107 -13.65 -0.06 3.03
N LEU A 108 -12.55 -0.08 2.25
CA LEU A 108 -11.66 1.08 2.12
C LEU A 108 -12.39 2.31 1.57
N ARG A 109 -13.22 2.13 0.54
CA ARG A 109 -14.00 3.23 -0.05
C ARG A 109 -15.12 3.75 0.87
N ALA A 110 -15.59 2.93 1.80
CA ALA A 110 -16.59 3.30 2.79
C ALA A 110 -16.01 4.02 4.01
N LEU A 111 -14.68 4.09 4.16
CA LEU A 111 -14.05 4.82 5.25
C LEU A 111 -14.45 6.30 5.20
N PRO A 112 -14.88 6.90 6.33
CA PRO A 112 -15.40 8.26 6.34
C PRO A 112 -14.27 9.26 6.01
N PRO A 113 -14.48 10.19 5.08
CA PRO A 113 -13.46 11.15 4.68
C PRO A 113 -13.07 12.04 5.86
N MET A 114 -11.81 11.94 6.30
CA MET A 114 -11.30 12.67 7.47
C MET A 114 -10.82 14.08 7.15
N HIS A 115 -10.38 14.31 5.91
CA HIS A 115 -9.69 15.54 5.51
C HIS A 115 -10.41 16.30 4.38
N GLY A 116 -11.72 16.08 4.25
CA GLY A 116 -12.54 16.70 3.20
C GLY A 116 -12.11 16.26 1.80
N LEU A 117 -11.76 17.22 0.94
CA LEU A 117 -11.32 16.97 -0.45
C LEU A 117 -9.81 16.72 -0.57
N ARG A 118 -9.05 16.75 0.54
CA ARG A 118 -7.59 16.71 0.47
C ARG A 118 -7.07 15.36 0.00
N VAL A 119 -6.17 15.39 -0.99
CA VAL A 119 -5.37 14.23 -1.39
C VAL A 119 -4.15 14.15 -0.48
N CYS A 120 -4.14 13.17 0.44
CA CYS A 120 -3.18 13.15 1.56
C CYS A 120 -3.03 11.77 2.21
N ALA A 121 -1.99 11.59 3.03
CA ALA A 121 -1.81 10.41 3.86
C ALA A 121 -2.89 10.32 4.96
N VAL A 122 -2.96 9.19 5.67
CA VAL A 122 -3.96 8.95 6.73
C VAL A 122 -4.03 10.07 7.77
N ASN A 123 -2.88 10.67 8.13
CA ASN A 123 -2.77 11.74 9.11
C ASN A 123 -2.97 13.15 8.53
N GLY A 124 -3.35 13.27 7.26
CA GLY A 124 -3.50 14.55 6.56
C GLY A 124 -2.20 15.13 6.01
N GLY A 125 -1.09 14.41 6.15
CA GLY A 125 0.25 14.79 5.68
C GLY A 125 0.54 14.34 4.25
N ALA A 126 1.82 14.45 3.88
CA ALA A 126 2.31 14.10 2.55
C ALA A 126 2.27 12.59 2.29
N LEU A 127 1.94 12.22 1.06
CA LEU A 127 1.84 10.85 0.56
C LEU A 127 3.19 10.33 0.10
N ARG A 128 3.28 9.01 -0.05
CA ARG A 128 4.34 8.34 -0.81
C ARG A 128 3.68 7.65 -2.00
N ASP A 129 4.19 7.89 -3.21
CA ASP A 129 3.79 7.13 -4.39
C ASP A 129 5.01 6.90 -5.29
N SER A 130 5.41 5.63 -5.42
CA SER A 130 6.61 5.23 -6.16
C SER A 130 6.48 5.33 -7.68
N ARG A 131 5.26 5.52 -8.22
CA ARG A 131 5.04 5.78 -9.65
C ARG A 131 5.16 7.26 -10.00
N ILE A 132 4.85 8.14 -9.05
CA ILE A 132 4.95 9.59 -9.25
C ILE A 132 6.37 10.06 -9.02
N THR A 133 6.98 9.66 -7.91
CA THR A 133 8.35 10.06 -7.58
C THR A 133 9.17 8.89 -7.09
N SER A 134 10.39 8.82 -7.61
CA SER A 134 11.40 7.91 -7.11
C SER A 134 12.11 8.46 -5.88
N THR A 135 11.80 9.67 -5.39
CA THR A 135 12.39 10.26 -4.17
C THR A 135 11.38 11.07 -3.36
N GLY A 136 11.38 10.88 -2.04
CA GLY A 136 10.61 11.73 -1.11
C GLY A 136 9.10 11.50 -1.10
N LYS A 137 8.38 12.51 -0.61
CA LYS A 137 6.93 12.54 -0.42
C LYS A 137 6.27 13.56 -1.36
N ILE A 138 4.98 13.39 -1.63
CA ILE A 138 4.18 14.29 -2.47
C ILE A 138 3.02 14.88 -1.67
N GLY A 139 2.63 16.12 -1.98
CA GLY A 139 1.54 16.80 -1.28
C GLY A 139 1.85 17.10 0.20
N PRO A 140 0.85 17.18 1.09
CA PRO A 140 -0.57 16.96 0.81
C PRO A 140 -1.13 18.02 -0.15
N PHE A 141 -2.19 17.68 -0.87
CA PHE A 141 -2.88 18.58 -1.80
C PHE A 141 -4.24 18.98 -1.23
N ALA A 142 -4.70 20.19 -1.54
CA ALA A 142 -5.98 20.72 -1.08
C ALA A 142 -7.17 19.96 -1.68
N ASP A 143 -7.05 19.56 -2.96
CA ASP A 143 -8.05 18.85 -3.73
C ASP A 143 -7.43 18.05 -4.89
N GLU A 144 -8.28 17.45 -5.72
CA GLU A 144 -7.86 16.70 -6.91
C GLU A 144 -7.24 17.61 -7.99
N ALA A 145 -7.66 18.88 -8.11
CA ALA A 145 -7.11 19.78 -9.12
C ALA A 145 -5.63 20.05 -8.86
N GLU A 146 -5.28 20.36 -7.61
CA GLU A 146 -3.88 20.58 -7.21
C GLU A 146 -3.04 19.30 -7.36
N PHE A 147 -3.62 18.13 -7.07
CA PHE A 147 -2.95 16.85 -7.32
C PHE A 147 -2.69 16.62 -8.81
N ASN A 148 -3.68 16.87 -9.67
CA ASN A 148 -3.57 16.72 -11.12
C ASN A 148 -2.53 17.69 -11.71
N ASP A 149 -2.54 18.95 -11.26
CA ASP A 149 -1.57 19.96 -11.66
C ASP A 149 -0.14 19.60 -11.25
N PHE A 150 0.02 18.83 -10.16
CA PHE A 150 1.32 18.30 -9.72
C PHE A 150 1.80 17.10 -10.55
N ILE A 151 0.93 16.13 -10.86
CA ILE A 151 1.37 14.88 -11.51
C ILE A 151 1.57 15.02 -13.02
N VAL A 152 0.88 15.93 -13.70
CA VAL A 152 1.02 16.10 -15.16
C VAL A 152 2.45 16.49 -15.56
N PRO A 153 3.11 17.49 -14.94
CA PRO A 153 4.49 17.83 -15.25
C PRO A 153 5.48 16.68 -15.01
N MET A 154 5.18 15.73 -14.11
CA MET A 154 6.06 14.57 -13.88
C MET A 154 6.16 13.65 -15.11
N ALA A 155 5.21 13.74 -16.04
CA ALA A 155 5.23 13.00 -17.30
C ALA A 155 6.01 13.69 -18.44
N GLU A 156 6.56 14.89 -18.23
CA GLU A 156 7.36 15.66 -19.22
C GLU A 156 8.56 14.91 -19.79
N SER A 157 9.13 13.99 -19.01
CA SER A 157 10.25 13.16 -19.49
C SER A 157 9.83 12.10 -20.51
N PHE A 158 8.54 11.85 -20.67
CA PHE A 158 8.00 10.76 -21.50
C PHE A 158 7.11 11.25 -22.65
N ILE A 159 6.61 12.48 -22.57
CA ILE A 159 5.57 13.02 -23.45
C ILE A 159 5.87 14.50 -23.76
N CYS A 160 5.59 14.97 -24.98
CA CYS A 160 5.78 16.38 -25.35
C CYS A 160 4.73 17.31 -24.72
N THR A 161 5.08 18.59 -24.56
CA THR A 161 4.28 19.61 -23.86
C THR A 161 2.85 19.72 -24.38
N GLU A 162 2.64 19.63 -25.71
CA GLU A 162 1.31 19.74 -26.30
C GLU A 162 0.37 18.60 -25.85
N ILE A 163 0.90 17.38 -25.74
CA ILE A 163 0.12 16.22 -25.28
C ILE A 163 -0.14 16.32 -23.78
N LEU A 164 0.79 16.86 -22.99
CA LEU A 164 0.57 17.07 -21.55
C LEU A 164 -0.53 18.08 -21.27
N GLU A 165 -0.50 19.23 -21.95
CA GLU A 165 -1.55 20.24 -21.82
C GLU A 165 -2.92 19.68 -22.23
N GLU A 166 -2.97 18.92 -23.33
CA GLU A 166 -4.20 18.28 -23.78
C GLU A 166 -4.67 17.17 -22.82
N THR A 167 -3.73 16.43 -22.22
CA THR A 167 -4.03 15.44 -21.19
C THR A 167 -4.65 16.12 -19.97
N ARG A 168 -4.03 17.17 -19.44
CA ARG A 168 -4.56 17.91 -18.29
C ARG A 168 -5.93 18.50 -18.55
N ARG A 169 -6.15 19.07 -19.75
CA ARG A 169 -7.46 19.60 -20.19
C ARG A 169 -8.58 18.56 -20.20
N ARG A 170 -8.24 17.27 -20.37
CA ARG A 170 -9.20 16.15 -20.37
C ARG A 170 -9.39 15.51 -19.00
N MET A 171 -8.48 15.76 -18.06
CA MET A 171 -8.61 15.28 -16.69
C MET A 171 -9.76 16.00 -15.98
N ARG A 172 -10.50 15.28 -15.15
CA ARG A 172 -11.53 15.85 -14.28
C ARG A 172 -10.94 16.05 -12.88
N ASP A 173 -11.46 17.05 -12.17
CA ASP A 173 -11.03 17.42 -10.83
C ASP A 173 -12.16 17.26 -9.78
N ASN A 174 -13.17 16.45 -10.11
CA ASN A 174 -14.39 16.30 -9.33
C ASN A 174 -14.73 14.86 -8.94
N HIS A 175 -13.74 13.98 -8.95
CA HIS A 175 -13.91 12.63 -8.44
C HIS A 175 -14.01 12.65 -6.92
N GLN A 176 -14.58 11.57 -6.37
CA GLN A 176 -14.56 11.39 -4.92
C GLN A 176 -13.14 11.09 -4.46
N VAL A 177 -12.75 11.70 -3.34
CA VAL A 177 -11.53 11.33 -2.62
C VAL A 177 -11.87 10.25 -1.61
N VAL A 178 -11.26 9.09 -1.79
CA VAL A 178 -11.52 7.87 -1.01
C VAL A 178 -10.21 7.32 -0.46
N PHE A 179 -10.28 6.46 0.55
CA PHE A 179 -9.09 5.79 1.05
C PHE A 179 -8.68 4.68 0.07
N THR A 180 -7.39 4.64 -0.28
CA THR A 180 -6.80 3.66 -1.18
C THR A 180 -5.56 3.03 -0.53
N HIS A 181 -5.24 1.81 -0.92
CA HIS A 181 -4.01 1.14 -0.53
C HIS A 181 -2.80 1.72 -1.27
N GLY A 182 -2.97 2.06 -2.55
CA GLY A 182 -1.91 2.65 -3.37
C GLY A 182 -0.80 1.67 -3.76
N ASP A 183 -0.95 0.38 -3.46
CA ASP A 183 -0.10 -0.70 -3.97
C ASP A 183 -0.76 -2.07 -3.81
N LEU A 184 -2.07 -2.17 -4.07
CA LEU A 184 -2.82 -3.42 -3.90
C LEU A 184 -2.48 -4.40 -5.02
N ALA A 185 -1.45 -5.23 -4.79
CA ALA A 185 -0.95 -6.21 -5.75
C ALA A 185 -0.81 -7.60 -5.12
N PRO A 186 -0.83 -8.70 -5.91
CA PRO A 186 -0.68 -10.06 -5.39
C PRO A 186 0.56 -10.26 -4.50
N ARG A 187 1.67 -9.56 -4.80
CA ARG A 187 2.88 -9.59 -3.97
C ARG A 187 2.70 -9.04 -2.55
N ASN A 188 1.66 -8.24 -2.30
CA ASN A 188 1.33 -7.63 -1.01
C ASN A 188 0.17 -8.34 -0.30
N ILE A 189 -0.17 -9.57 -0.73
CA ILE A 189 -1.25 -10.36 -0.14
C ILE A 189 -0.71 -11.71 0.31
N LEU A 190 -1.01 -12.10 1.55
CA LEU A 190 -0.81 -13.47 2.03
C LEU A 190 -2.11 -14.25 2.07
N VAL A 191 -2.04 -15.51 1.70
CA VAL A 191 -3.16 -16.46 1.73
C VAL A 191 -2.83 -17.76 2.45
N LYS A 192 -3.87 -18.41 2.97
CA LYS A 192 -3.87 -19.82 3.38
C LYS A 192 -5.02 -20.52 2.66
N GLY A 193 -4.72 -21.22 1.57
CA GLY A 193 -5.75 -21.74 0.67
C GLY A 193 -6.52 -20.60 0.01
N SER A 194 -7.85 -20.58 0.18
CA SER A 194 -8.73 -19.51 -0.32
C SER A 194 -8.87 -18.30 0.60
N GLN A 195 -8.25 -18.30 1.80
CA GLN A 195 -8.43 -17.22 2.76
C GLN A 195 -7.29 -16.21 2.69
N ILE A 196 -7.61 -14.92 2.60
CA ILE A 196 -6.63 -13.84 2.81
C ILE A 196 -6.34 -13.72 4.31
N VAL A 197 -5.06 -13.82 4.66
CA VAL A 197 -4.61 -13.76 6.06
C VAL A 197 -3.81 -12.50 6.38
N ALA A 198 -3.32 -11.78 5.36
CA ALA A 198 -2.78 -10.43 5.52
C ALA A 198 -2.77 -9.65 4.20
N VAL A 199 -3.03 -8.33 4.29
CA VAL A 199 -2.74 -7.32 3.27
C VAL A 199 -1.66 -6.38 3.82
N LEU A 200 -0.66 -6.05 3.02
CA LEU A 200 0.63 -5.53 3.51
C LEU A 200 1.13 -4.36 2.68
N ASP A 201 2.20 -3.73 3.18
CA ASP A 201 2.88 -2.61 2.52
C ASP A 201 1.94 -1.42 2.30
N TRP A 202 1.41 -0.91 3.40
CA TRP A 202 0.49 0.22 3.46
C TRP A 202 1.21 1.57 3.40
N ALA A 203 2.49 1.60 3.01
CA ALA A 203 3.30 2.81 2.97
C ALA A 203 2.84 3.81 1.92
N GLN A 204 2.10 3.38 0.89
CA GLN A 204 1.58 4.25 -0.17
C GLN A 204 0.09 4.59 0.01
N ALA A 205 -0.51 4.13 1.11
CA ALA A 205 -1.93 4.29 1.34
C ALA A 205 -2.30 5.72 1.77
N GLY A 206 -3.50 6.14 1.40
CA GLY A 206 -4.03 7.44 1.78
C GLY A 206 -5.34 7.78 1.09
N TRP A 207 -5.77 9.03 1.26
CA TRP A 207 -6.93 9.64 0.63
C TRP A 207 -6.53 10.12 -0.76
N LEU A 208 -7.04 9.47 -1.81
CA LEU A 208 -6.73 9.76 -3.22
C LEU A 208 -8.00 9.72 -4.08
N PRO A 209 -7.99 10.27 -5.31
CA PRO A 209 -9.12 10.16 -6.22
C PRO A 209 -9.54 8.70 -6.45
N GLU A 210 -10.84 8.44 -6.57
CA GLU A 210 -11.42 7.09 -6.61
C GLU A 210 -10.92 6.19 -7.75
N HIS A 211 -10.32 6.79 -8.79
CA HIS A 211 -9.74 6.07 -9.92
C HIS A 211 -8.28 5.65 -9.66
N TRP A 212 -7.63 6.16 -8.60
CA TRP A 212 -6.20 6.00 -8.39
C TRP A 212 -5.78 4.55 -8.16
N GLU A 213 -6.55 3.76 -7.38
CA GLU A 213 -6.25 2.34 -7.18
C GLU A 213 -6.24 1.55 -8.51
N LEU A 214 -7.12 1.91 -9.45
CA LEU A 214 -7.14 1.31 -10.79
C LEU A 214 -5.94 1.75 -11.63
N VAL A 215 -5.60 3.05 -11.59
CA VAL A 215 -4.38 3.57 -12.23
C VAL A 215 -3.15 2.84 -11.70
N LYS A 216 -3.14 2.49 -10.41
CA LYS A 216 -2.09 1.72 -9.73
C LYS A 216 -2.14 0.21 -9.99
N ALA A 217 -3.18 -0.31 -10.63
CA ALA A 217 -3.29 -1.73 -10.99
C ALA A 217 -2.92 -2.00 -12.46
N MET A 218 -2.99 -0.98 -13.32
CA MET A 218 -2.45 -0.98 -14.68
C MET A 218 -0.92 -0.87 -14.67
#